data_AF-A0A3S0H7Q4-F1
#
_entry.id   AF-A0A3S0H7Q4-F1
#
_cell.length_a   1.000
_cell.length_b   1.000
_cell.length_c   1.000
_cell.angle_alpha   90.00
_cell.angle_beta   90.00
_cell.angle_gamma   90.00
#
_symmetry.space_group_name_H-M   'P 1'
#
loop_
_entity.id
_entity.type
_entity.pdbx_description
1 polymer ?
#
loop_
_entity_poly.entity_id
_entity_poly.type
_entity_poly.pdbx_seq_one_letter_code
_entity_poly.pdbx_strand_id
1 'polypeptide(L)'
;MSPEEYKWQVEWVQSQYPALKLTFAQAEAVFQFEQERDFDSADDFSHWEKLDFEYDTFQRILTPEQLRRYQALHEANVQAWLQQLAQFDAAAAENIPERQRHLAYCRDELIPALYREPLLLPFGSLNEPAKQAFVVAEYERFLRAGKKRALIEHYRQHRQFAPRILQEQLLHFELLALMPDYAEFIEAADAPTRAVVQFLFEELRSDIGYRYDDILSRYEDALVARSRTEFEAQHGILPEQVQGYVIHTKYSRDDHLNQWTLALLWLGRHPADYLRLRWPEVYGK
;
A
#
# COMPACT_ATOMS: atom_id res chain seq x y z
N MET A 1 -7.87 -35.85 -10.08
CA MET A 1 -9.28 -35.66 -10.44
C MET A 1 -9.80 -36.93 -11.09
N SER A 2 -10.89 -37.49 -10.57
CA SER A 2 -11.56 -38.65 -11.15
C SER A 2 -12.37 -38.26 -12.40
N PRO A 3 -12.72 -39.21 -13.28
CA PRO A 3 -13.57 -38.91 -14.44
C PRO A 3 -14.96 -38.35 -14.08
N GLU A 4 -15.51 -38.77 -12.95
CA GLU A 4 -16.82 -38.28 -12.45
C GLU A 4 -16.71 -36.85 -11.92
N GLU A 5 -15.65 -36.55 -11.16
CA GLU A 5 -15.34 -35.20 -10.69
C GLU A 5 -15.14 -34.23 -11.87
N TYR A 6 -14.38 -34.66 -12.89
CA TYR A 6 -14.13 -33.84 -14.08
C TYR A 6 -15.42 -33.52 -14.82
N LYS A 7 -16.25 -34.54 -15.08
CA LYS A 7 -17.54 -34.35 -15.75
C LYS A 7 -18.44 -33.40 -14.96
N TRP A 8 -18.50 -33.55 -13.64
CA TRP A 8 -19.27 -32.68 -12.77
C TRP A 8 -18.78 -31.22 -12.84
N GLN A 9 -17.46 -30.99 -12.89
CA GLN A 9 -16.90 -29.63 -13.02
C GLN A 9 -17.25 -28.99 -14.37
N VAL A 10 -17.17 -29.74 -15.47
CA VAL A 10 -17.59 -29.23 -16.79
C VAL A 10 -19.10 -28.90 -16.82
N GLU A 11 -19.93 -29.76 -16.24
CA GLU A 11 -21.38 -29.50 -16.11
C GLU A 11 -21.67 -28.29 -15.22
N TRP A 12 -20.87 -28.09 -14.17
CA TRP A 12 -20.95 -26.89 -13.33
C TRP A 12 -20.63 -25.63 -14.14
N VAL A 13 -19.60 -25.63 -14.98
CA VAL A 13 -19.31 -24.49 -15.89
C VAL A 13 -20.49 -24.21 -16.82
N GLN A 14 -21.14 -25.23 -17.40
CA GLN A 14 -22.36 -25.03 -18.20
C GLN A 14 -23.46 -24.31 -17.41
N SER A 15 -23.60 -24.63 -16.12
CA SER A 15 -24.60 -24.01 -15.24
C SER A 15 -24.30 -22.55 -14.90
N GLN A 16 -23.02 -22.12 -14.94
CA GLN A 16 -22.63 -20.73 -14.70
C GLN A 16 -22.98 -19.80 -15.87
N TYR A 17 -23.06 -20.35 -17.10
CA TYR A 17 -23.36 -19.58 -18.32
C TYR A 17 -24.67 -20.01 -19.01
N PRO A 18 -25.83 -19.98 -18.31
CA PRO A 18 -27.09 -20.53 -18.83
C PRO A 18 -27.59 -19.81 -20.09
N ALA A 19 -27.27 -18.52 -20.23
CA ALA A 19 -27.64 -17.71 -21.41
C ALA A 19 -26.91 -18.14 -22.69
N LEU A 20 -25.71 -18.72 -22.55
CA LEU A 20 -24.88 -19.16 -23.68
C LEU A 20 -25.25 -20.56 -24.15
N LYS A 21 -25.89 -21.38 -23.30
CA LYS A 21 -26.25 -22.78 -23.59
C LYS A 21 -25.05 -23.54 -24.17
N LEU A 22 -23.93 -23.51 -23.44
CA LEU A 22 -22.67 -24.13 -23.87
C LEU A 22 -22.86 -25.63 -24.12
N THR A 23 -22.27 -26.14 -25.19
CA THR A 23 -22.13 -27.60 -25.34
C THR A 23 -21.10 -28.13 -24.35
N PHE A 24 -21.08 -29.45 -24.14
CA PHE A 24 -20.09 -30.05 -23.23
C PHE A 24 -18.65 -29.71 -23.65
N ALA A 25 -18.33 -29.82 -24.94
CA ALA A 25 -17.00 -29.48 -25.47
C ALA A 25 -16.64 -28.00 -25.31
N GLN A 26 -17.62 -27.09 -25.45
CA GLN A 26 -17.39 -25.67 -25.20
C GLN A 26 -17.13 -25.39 -23.72
N ALA A 27 -17.94 -25.98 -22.83
CA ALA A 27 -17.76 -25.82 -21.39
C ALA A 27 -16.48 -26.49 -20.88
N GLU A 28 -16.07 -27.60 -21.49
CA GLU A 28 -14.78 -28.23 -21.23
C GLU A 28 -13.63 -27.27 -21.56
N ALA A 29 -13.68 -26.60 -22.71
CA ALA A 29 -12.68 -25.61 -23.07
C ALA A 29 -12.68 -24.39 -22.12
N VAL A 30 -13.85 -23.94 -21.66
CA VAL A 30 -13.96 -22.88 -20.63
C VAL A 30 -13.39 -23.37 -19.29
N PHE A 31 -13.67 -24.60 -18.90
CA PHE A 31 -13.14 -25.20 -17.68
C PHE A 31 -11.60 -25.25 -17.69
N GLN A 32 -10.99 -25.65 -18.81
CA GLN A 32 -9.53 -25.63 -18.96
C GLN A 32 -8.98 -24.19 -18.85
N PHE A 33 -9.66 -23.21 -19.43
CA PHE A 33 -9.32 -21.79 -19.24
C PHE A 33 -9.39 -21.35 -17.77
N GLU A 34 -10.43 -21.75 -17.03
CA GLU A 34 -10.55 -21.41 -15.60
C GLU A 34 -9.38 -22.01 -14.80
N GLN A 35 -8.92 -23.23 -15.14
CA GLN A 35 -7.73 -23.84 -14.54
C GLN A 35 -6.44 -23.06 -14.86
N GLU A 36 -6.30 -22.54 -16.09
CA GLU A 36 -5.15 -21.72 -16.48
C GLU A 36 -5.17 -20.33 -15.81
N ARG A 37 -6.35 -19.72 -15.72
CA ARG A 37 -6.57 -18.41 -15.08
C ARG A 37 -6.30 -18.45 -13.58
N ASP A 38 -6.72 -19.53 -12.93
CA ASP A 38 -6.64 -19.70 -11.47
C ASP A 38 -5.38 -20.47 -11.04
N PHE A 39 -4.39 -20.59 -11.94
CA PHE A 39 -3.11 -21.21 -11.61
C PHE A 39 -2.37 -20.35 -10.59
N ASP A 40 -2.08 -20.94 -9.43
CA ASP A 40 -1.48 -20.30 -8.26
C ASP A 40 -0.05 -19.81 -8.60
N SER A 41 0.05 -18.56 -9.05
CA SER A 41 1.31 -17.93 -9.44
C SER A 41 1.48 -16.63 -8.70
N ALA A 42 2.73 -16.23 -8.45
CA ALA A 42 3.04 -15.00 -7.72
C ALA A 42 2.54 -13.71 -8.43
N ASP A 43 2.13 -13.81 -9.70
CA ASP A 43 1.66 -12.70 -10.53
C ASP A 43 0.19 -12.92 -10.94
N ASP A 44 -0.72 -12.72 -9.99
CA ASP A 44 -2.16 -12.81 -10.27
C ASP A 44 -2.59 -11.84 -11.39
N PHE A 45 -3.48 -12.30 -12.28
CA PHE A 45 -4.15 -11.43 -13.25
C PHE A 45 -4.96 -10.34 -12.53
N SER A 46 -4.85 -9.11 -13.03
CA SER A 46 -5.78 -8.03 -12.68
C SER A 46 -7.18 -8.33 -13.17
N HIS A 47 -8.18 -7.64 -12.61
CA HIS A 47 -9.57 -7.80 -13.05
C HIS A 47 -9.72 -7.58 -14.56
N TRP A 48 -9.06 -6.56 -15.10
CA TRP A 48 -9.08 -6.26 -16.53
C TRP A 48 -8.41 -7.34 -17.37
N GLU A 49 -7.25 -7.84 -16.95
CA GLU A 49 -6.58 -8.93 -17.67
C GLU A 49 -7.41 -10.21 -17.63
N LYS A 50 -8.12 -10.51 -16.52
CA LYS A 50 -9.05 -11.64 -16.43
C LYS A 50 -10.19 -11.48 -17.45
N LEU A 51 -10.79 -10.30 -17.52
CA LEU A 51 -11.86 -10.00 -18.50
C LEU A 51 -11.36 -10.08 -19.95
N ASP A 52 -10.18 -9.52 -20.24
CA ASP A 52 -9.58 -9.53 -21.58
C ASP A 52 -9.23 -10.96 -22.00
N PHE A 53 -8.67 -11.77 -21.10
CA PHE A 53 -8.32 -13.17 -21.34
C PHE A 53 -9.56 -14.07 -21.50
N GLU A 54 -10.59 -13.85 -20.68
CA GLU A 54 -11.90 -14.52 -20.84
C GLU A 54 -12.51 -14.19 -22.20
N TYR A 55 -12.50 -12.91 -22.58
CA TYR A 55 -13.06 -12.46 -23.85
C TYR A 55 -12.35 -13.08 -25.07
N ASP A 56 -11.03 -13.06 -25.11
CA ASP A 56 -10.23 -13.69 -26.18
C ASP A 56 -10.48 -15.21 -26.26
N THR A 57 -10.60 -15.87 -25.11
CA THR A 57 -10.92 -17.30 -25.04
C THR A 57 -12.31 -17.60 -25.58
N PHE A 58 -13.33 -16.84 -25.15
CA PHE A 58 -14.72 -17.04 -25.54
C PHE A 58 -14.94 -16.76 -27.03
N GLN A 59 -14.19 -15.81 -27.62
CA GLN A 59 -14.20 -15.57 -29.06
C GLN A 59 -13.81 -16.80 -29.89
N ARG A 60 -12.96 -17.68 -29.36
CA ARG A 60 -12.47 -18.89 -30.05
C ARG A 60 -13.43 -20.08 -29.93
N ILE A 61 -14.19 -20.14 -28.83
CA ILE A 61 -14.99 -21.31 -28.45
C ILE A 61 -16.47 -21.14 -28.84
N LEU A 62 -16.99 -19.91 -28.77
CA LEU A 62 -18.41 -19.64 -28.97
C LEU A 62 -18.79 -19.51 -30.45
N THR A 63 -20.03 -19.90 -30.77
CA THR A 63 -20.62 -19.57 -32.08
C THR A 63 -20.92 -18.08 -32.18
N PRO A 64 -21.11 -17.51 -33.39
CA PRO A 64 -21.42 -16.09 -33.56
C PRO A 64 -22.67 -15.61 -32.79
N GLU A 65 -23.71 -16.45 -32.66
CA GLU A 65 -24.90 -16.15 -31.87
C GLU A 65 -24.63 -16.16 -30.36
N GLN A 66 -23.85 -17.14 -29.88
CA GLN A 66 -23.46 -17.22 -28.48
C GLN A 66 -22.54 -16.05 -28.10
N LEU A 67 -21.58 -15.71 -28.97
CA LEU A 67 -20.65 -14.61 -28.76
C LEU A 67 -21.38 -13.27 -28.64
N ARG A 68 -22.42 -13.03 -29.45
CA ARG A 68 -23.27 -11.82 -29.31
C ARG A 68 -23.97 -11.73 -27.95
N ARG A 69 -24.44 -12.85 -27.40
CA ARG A 69 -25.03 -12.87 -26.05
C ARG A 69 -23.97 -12.65 -24.98
N TYR A 70 -22.81 -13.27 -25.14
CA TYR A 70 -21.68 -13.10 -24.24
C TYR A 70 -21.18 -11.65 -24.23
N GLN A 71 -21.09 -10.98 -25.38
CA GLN A 71 -20.71 -9.57 -25.47
C GLN A 71 -21.60 -8.67 -24.62
N ALA A 72 -22.92 -8.90 -24.63
CA ALA A 72 -23.84 -8.15 -23.78
C ALA A 72 -23.63 -8.42 -22.27
N LEU A 73 -23.35 -9.68 -21.90
CA LEU A 73 -23.02 -10.04 -20.51
C LEU A 73 -21.68 -9.43 -20.08
N HIS A 74 -20.67 -9.50 -20.95
CA HIS A 74 -19.34 -8.95 -20.73
C HIS A 74 -19.40 -7.44 -20.55
N GLU A 75 -20.14 -6.73 -21.41
CA GLU A 75 -20.36 -5.30 -21.26
C GLU A 75 -21.08 -4.96 -19.94
N ALA A 76 -22.10 -5.73 -19.55
CA ALA A 76 -22.76 -5.57 -18.26
C ALA A 76 -21.80 -5.77 -17.08
N ASN A 77 -20.93 -6.78 -17.13
CA ASN A 77 -19.92 -7.04 -16.11
C ASN A 77 -18.90 -5.90 -16.02
N VAL A 78 -18.43 -5.40 -17.17
CA VAL A 78 -17.55 -4.22 -17.23
C VAL A 78 -18.22 -3.01 -16.58
N GLN A 79 -19.49 -2.74 -16.89
CA GLN A 79 -20.22 -1.62 -16.28
C GLN A 79 -20.41 -1.79 -14.77
N ALA A 80 -20.71 -3.00 -14.31
CA ALA A 80 -20.82 -3.30 -12.88
C ALA A 80 -19.48 -3.08 -12.16
N TRP A 81 -18.37 -3.52 -12.75
CA TRP A 81 -17.03 -3.27 -12.19
C TRP A 81 -16.69 -1.78 -12.16
N LEU A 82 -17.01 -1.02 -13.21
CA LEU A 82 -16.81 0.44 -13.22
C LEU A 82 -17.61 1.14 -12.11
N GLN A 83 -18.84 0.69 -11.84
CA GLN A 83 -19.63 1.22 -10.71
C GLN A 83 -18.98 0.89 -9.36
N GLN A 84 -18.45 -0.31 -9.21
CA GLN A 84 -17.72 -0.72 -8.00
C GLN A 84 -16.44 0.11 -7.81
N LEU A 85 -15.66 0.33 -8.88
CA LEU A 85 -14.49 1.21 -8.85
C LEU A 85 -14.87 2.63 -8.42
N ALA A 86 -15.99 3.16 -8.91
CA ALA A 86 -16.47 4.48 -8.51
C ALA A 86 -16.85 4.55 -7.01
N GLN A 87 -17.41 3.47 -6.46
CA GLN A 87 -17.72 3.37 -5.03
C GLN A 87 -16.44 3.34 -4.18
N PHE A 88 -15.45 2.54 -4.58
CA PHE A 88 -14.15 2.48 -3.90
C PHE A 88 -13.42 3.83 -3.96
N ASP A 89 -13.46 4.49 -5.12
CA ASP A 89 -12.88 5.82 -5.29
C ASP A 89 -13.57 6.88 -4.43
N ALA A 90 -14.90 6.79 -4.27
CA ALA A 90 -15.65 7.67 -3.39
C ALA A 90 -15.28 7.45 -1.91
N ALA A 91 -15.09 6.19 -1.48
CA ALA A 91 -14.65 5.88 -0.12
C ALA A 91 -13.24 6.42 0.16
N ALA A 92 -12.30 6.28 -0.79
CA ALA A 92 -10.95 6.86 -0.66
C ALA A 92 -10.97 8.40 -0.49
N ALA A 93 -11.98 9.08 -1.05
CA ALA A 93 -12.17 10.51 -0.89
C ALA A 93 -12.32 10.96 0.58
N GLU A 94 -12.84 10.09 1.44
CA GLU A 94 -13.06 10.37 2.86
C GLU A 94 -11.72 10.42 3.62
N ASN A 95 -10.73 9.62 3.22
CA ASN A 95 -9.43 9.54 3.90
C ASN A 95 -8.42 10.61 3.45
N ILE A 96 -8.60 11.17 2.24
CA ILE A 96 -7.66 12.16 1.66
C ILE A 96 -7.47 13.39 2.57
N PRO A 97 -8.53 14.06 3.08
CA PRO A 97 -8.38 15.24 3.94
C PRO A 97 -7.58 14.94 5.21
N GLU A 98 -7.78 13.78 5.82
CA GLU A 98 -7.04 13.35 7.01
C GLU A 98 -5.54 13.19 6.69
N ARG A 99 -5.20 12.46 5.61
CA ARG A 99 -3.80 12.29 5.19
C ARG A 99 -3.14 13.62 4.86
N GLN A 100 -3.86 14.54 4.23
CA GLN A 100 -3.37 15.89 3.95
C GLN A 100 -3.11 16.70 5.22
N ARG A 101 -4.00 16.63 6.22
CA ARG A 101 -3.79 17.28 7.53
C ARG A 101 -2.59 16.69 8.26
N HIS A 102 -2.46 15.37 8.29
CA HIS A 102 -1.32 14.71 8.91
C HIS A 102 -0.01 15.08 8.19
N LEU A 103 -0.01 15.12 6.86
CA LEU A 103 1.16 15.52 6.08
C LEU A 103 1.55 16.98 6.36
N ALA A 104 0.56 17.88 6.45
CA ALA A 104 0.79 19.26 6.85
C ALA A 104 1.36 19.35 8.27
N TYR A 105 0.83 18.59 9.23
CA TYR A 105 1.36 18.54 10.59
C TYR A 105 2.82 18.08 10.63
N CYS A 106 3.13 16.95 9.98
CA CYS A 106 4.48 16.41 9.94
C CYS A 106 5.46 17.43 9.35
N ARG A 107 5.09 18.04 8.22
CA ARG A 107 5.93 18.98 7.48
C ARG A 107 6.09 20.33 8.18
N ASP A 108 5.01 20.91 8.67
CA ASP A 108 4.95 22.31 9.05
C ASP A 108 5.13 22.52 10.57
N GLU A 109 4.88 21.49 11.39
CA GLU A 109 4.95 21.57 12.86
C GLU A 109 5.96 20.58 13.45
N LEU A 110 5.76 19.26 13.24
CA LEU A 110 6.51 18.20 13.91
C LEU A 110 8.00 18.19 13.54
N ILE A 111 8.32 18.04 12.25
CA ILE A 111 9.72 17.98 11.78
C ILE A 111 10.47 19.26 12.14
N PRO A 112 9.91 20.47 11.92
CA PRO A 112 10.55 21.70 12.37
C PRO A 112 10.76 21.79 13.89
N ALA A 113 9.89 21.19 14.70
CA ALA A 113 10.07 21.11 16.15
C ALA A 113 11.23 20.16 16.52
N LEU A 114 11.29 18.98 15.90
CA LEU A 114 12.38 18.01 16.09
C LEU A 114 13.75 18.63 15.77
N TYR A 115 13.89 19.42 14.70
CA TYR A 115 15.15 20.11 14.38
C TYR A 115 15.55 21.19 15.40
N ARG A 116 14.62 21.71 16.19
CA ARG A 116 14.91 22.68 17.25
C ARG A 116 15.36 22.01 18.55
N GLU A 117 15.21 20.69 18.67
CA GLU A 117 15.66 19.94 19.84
C GLU A 117 17.19 19.83 19.85
N PRO A 118 17.90 20.52 20.75
CA PRO A 118 19.36 20.57 20.73
C PRO A 118 20.00 19.20 20.91
N LEU A 119 19.28 18.28 21.55
CA LEU A 119 19.72 16.94 21.85
C LEU A 119 19.64 16.00 20.63
N LEU A 120 18.79 16.28 19.63
CA LEU A 120 18.62 15.40 18.47
C LEU A 120 19.64 15.67 17.33
N LEU A 121 20.30 16.84 17.33
CA LEU A 121 21.24 17.27 16.29
C LEU A 121 22.53 16.42 16.11
N PRO A 122 23.10 15.74 17.12
CA PRO A 122 24.26 14.87 16.92
C PRO A 122 23.90 13.43 16.52
N PHE A 123 22.62 13.11 16.28
CA PHE A 123 22.20 11.76 15.91
C PHE A 123 22.81 11.36 14.55
N GLY A 124 23.69 10.35 14.56
CA GLY A 124 24.43 9.88 13.38
C GLY A 124 25.93 10.20 13.36
N SER A 125 26.42 11.13 14.19
CA SER A 125 27.84 11.51 14.19
C SER A 125 28.78 10.52 14.88
N LEU A 126 28.28 9.48 15.56
CA LEU A 126 29.06 8.86 16.63
C LEU A 126 29.61 7.46 16.32
N ASN A 127 28.99 6.62 15.49
CA ASN A 127 29.55 5.32 15.08
C ASN A 127 28.97 4.82 13.75
N GLU A 128 29.79 4.19 12.89
CA GLU A 128 29.38 3.46 11.67
C GLU A 128 28.71 4.29 10.54
N PRO A 129 29.32 5.42 10.08
CA PRO A 129 28.73 6.29 9.07
C PRO A 129 28.42 5.59 7.74
N ALA A 130 29.21 4.58 7.37
CA ALA A 130 28.97 3.79 6.17
C ALA A 130 27.68 2.95 6.26
N LYS A 131 27.41 2.33 7.42
CA LYS A 131 26.19 1.54 7.65
C LYS A 131 24.95 2.43 7.72
N GLN A 132 25.05 3.57 8.40
CA GLN A 132 23.98 4.56 8.40
C GLN A 132 23.68 5.07 6.98
N ALA A 133 24.72 5.38 6.22
CA ALA A 133 24.57 5.85 4.85
C ALA A 133 23.94 4.79 3.93
N PHE A 134 24.26 3.53 4.16
CA PHE A 134 23.65 2.38 3.50
C PHE A 134 22.17 2.25 3.86
N VAL A 135 21.80 2.27 5.15
CA VAL A 135 20.40 2.15 5.59
C VAL A 135 19.53 3.26 5.00
N VAL A 136 20.01 4.51 4.99
CA VAL A 136 19.26 5.62 4.37
C VAL A 136 19.10 5.40 2.85
N ALA A 137 20.14 4.97 2.15
CA ALA A 137 20.05 4.70 0.71
C ALA A 137 19.07 3.55 0.40
N GLU A 138 19.04 2.53 1.25
CA GLU A 138 18.08 1.42 1.15
C GLU A 138 16.64 1.89 1.42
N TYR A 139 16.44 2.79 2.38
CA TYR A 139 15.14 3.39 2.63
C TYR A 139 14.68 4.27 1.45
N GLU A 140 15.57 5.07 0.84
CA GLU A 140 15.26 5.80 -0.40
C GLU A 140 14.84 4.84 -1.54
N ARG A 141 15.54 3.71 -1.67
CA ARG A 141 15.24 2.67 -2.67
C ARG A 141 13.86 2.07 -2.41
N PHE A 142 13.55 1.76 -1.16
CA PHE A 142 12.25 1.28 -0.70
C PHE A 142 11.13 2.26 -1.09
N LEU A 143 11.24 3.55 -0.75
CA LEU A 143 10.24 4.58 -1.09
C LEU A 143 10.00 4.68 -2.60
N ARG A 144 11.08 4.70 -3.40
CA ARG A 144 10.97 4.78 -4.87
C ARG A 144 10.34 3.53 -5.46
N ALA A 145 10.72 2.34 -4.97
CA ALA A 145 10.19 1.07 -5.43
C ALA A 145 8.70 0.93 -5.06
N GLY A 146 8.33 1.27 -3.83
CA GLY A 146 6.94 1.26 -3.35
C GLY A 146 6.05 2.20 -4.16
N LYS A 147 6.47 3.46 -4.35
CA LYS A 147 5.72 4.42 -5.19
C LYS A 147 5.56 3.93 -6.64
N LYS A 148 6.63 3.40 -7.24
CA LYS A 148 6.57 2.82 -8.59
C LYS A 148 5.58 1.66 -8.65
N ARG A 149 5.61 0.77 -7.66
CA ARG A 149 4.68 -0.36 -7.55
C ARG A 149 3.24 0.11 -7.45
N ALA A 150 2.94 1.06 -6.56
CA ALA A 150 1.60 1.63 -6.41
C ALA A 150 1.08 2.25 -7.71
N LEU A 151 1.93 2.95 -8.47
CA LEU A 151 1.55 3.48 -9.80
C LEU A 151 1.23 2.35 -10.79
N ILE A 152 2.07 1.32 -10.88
CA ILE A 152 1.85 0.18 -11.77
C ILE A 152 0.55 -0.54 -11.40
N GLU A 153 0.37 -0.88 -10.13
CA GLU A 153 -0.82 -1.56 -9.62
C GLU A 153 -2.07 -0.72 -9.85
N HIS A 154 -2.00 0.60 -9.62
CA HIS A 154 -3.11 1.49 -9.90
C HIS A 154 -3.55 1.41 -11.36
N TYR A 155 -2.63 1.63 -12.31
CA TYR A 155 -3.00 1.62 -13.73
C TYR A 155 -3.39 0.22 -14.23
N ARG A 156 -2.83 -0.84 -13.64
CA ARG A 156 -3.19 -2.22 -13.96
C ARG A 156 -4.59 -2.59 -13.45
N GLN A 157 -4.96 -2.23 -12.22
CA GLN A 157 -6.22 -2.64 -11.58
C GLN A 157 -7.37 -1.64 -11.80
N HIS A 158 -7.07 -0.35 -11.78
CA HIS A 158 -8.07 0.73 -11.76
C HIS A 158 -8.07 1.55 -13.06
N ARG A 159 -7.02 1.43 -13.90
CA ARG A 159 -6.82 2.24 -15.11
C ARG A 159 -6.91 3.74 -14.79
N GLN A 160 -7.93 4.43 -15.28
CA GLN A 160 -8.17 5.85 -15.03
C GLN A 160 -9.42 6.11 -14.17
N PHE A 161 -10.06 5.05 -13.68
CA PHE A 161 -11.42 5.12 -13.13
C PHE A 161 -11.47 5.35 -11.61
N ALA A 162 -10.32 5.28 -10.92
CA ALA A 162 -10.26 5.51 -9.46
C ALA A 162 -9.11 6.46 -9.05
N PRO A 163 -9.10 7.71 -9.55
CA PRO A 163 -7.98 8.64 -9.32
C PRO A 163 -7.75 9.02 -7.85
N ARG A 164 -8.78 8.95 -6.99
CA ARG A 164 -8.67 9.26 -5.56
C ARG A 164 -7.98 8.14 -4.79
N ILE A 165 -8.19 6.88 -5.18
CA ILE A 165 -7.40 5.76 -4.63
C ILE A 165 -5.91 5.99 -4.90
N LEU A 166 -5.55 6.37 -6.13
CA LEU A 166 -4.17 6.72 -6.44
C LEU A 166 -3.68 7.90 -5.61
N GLN A 167 -4.49 8.95 -5.49
CA GLN A 167 -4.14 10.12 -4.69
C GLN A 167 -3.87 9.74 -3.24
N GLU A 168 -4.71 8.90 -2.64
CA GLU A 168 -4.54 8.42 -1.27
C GLU A 168 -3.22 7.64 -1.11
N GLN A 169 -2.94 6.70 -2.02
CA GLN A 169 -1.69 5.93 -2.01
C GLN A 169 -0.45 6.82 -2.13
N LEU A 170 -0.50 7.83 -3.01
CA LEU A 170 0.60 8.76 -3.18
C LEU A 170 0.80 9.64 -1.93
N LEU A 171 -0.27 10.09 -1.27
CA LEU A 171 -0.19 10.80 0.02
C LEU A 171 0.44 9.93 1.11
N HIS A 172 0.15 8.63 1.14
CA HIS A 172 0.80 7.70 2.05
C HIS A 172 2.32 7.62 1.82
N PHE A 173 2.79 7.52 0.56
CA PHE A 173 4.23 7.57 0.28
C PHE A 173 4.88 8.92 0.59
N GLU A 174 4.15 10.03 0.46
CA GLU A 174 4.63 11.33 0.91
C GLU A 174 4.76 11.40 2.43
N LEU A 175 3.82 10.80 3.17
CA LEU A 175 3.91 10.65 4.62
C LEU A 175 5.12 9.80 5.02
N LEU A 176 5.34 8.63 4.40
CA LEU A 176 6.50 7.78 4.65
C LEU A 176 7.83 8.50 4.39
N ALA A 177 7.87 9.39 3.38
CA ALA A 177 9.06 10.20 3.09
C ALA A 177 9.34 11.29 4.14
N LEU A 178 8.36 11.66 4.96
CA LEU A 178 8.53 12.60 6.07
C LEU A 178 8.76 11.86 7.39
N MET A 179 8.00 10.79 7.60
CA MET A 179 7.96 10.00 8.82
C MET A 179 8.07 8.53 8.44
N PRO A 180 9.31 7.97 8.40
CA PRO A 180 9.53 6.60 7.96
C PRO A 180 8.73 5.57 8.73
N ASP A 181 8.32 4.46 8.13
CA ASP A 181 7.75 3.31 8.85
C ASP A 181 8.77 2.17 8.89
N TYR A 182 9.26 1.85 10.10
CA TYR A 182 10.26 0.80 10.30
C TYR A 182 9.73 -0.60 9.98
N ALA A 183 8.49 -0.90 10.37
CA ALA A 183 7.92 -2.23 10.20
C ALA A 183 7.73 -2.51 8.70
N GLU A 184 7.14 -1.56 7.97
CA GLU A 184 6.93 -1.68 6.53
C GLU A 184 8.26 -1.79 5.77
N PHE A 185 9.26 -1.00 6.16
CA PHE A 185 10.60 -1.07 5.55
C PHE A 185 11.26 -2.44 5.74
N ILE A 186 11.23 -2.98 6.95
CA ILE A 186 11.90 -4.26 7.27
C ILE A 186 11.16 -5.45 6.66
N GLU A 187 9.84 -5.40 6.57
CA GLU A 187 9.05 -6.41 5.87
C GLU A 187 9.45 -6.50 4.39
N ALA A 188 9.63 -5.34 3.74
CA ALA A 188 10.03 -5.26 2.34
C ALA A 188 11.53 -5.49 2.08
N ALA A 189 12.38 -5.35 3.10
CA ALA A 189 13.83 -5.44 2.97
C ALA A 189 14.34 -6.86 2.72
N ASP A 190 15.39 -6.97 1.90
CA ASP A 190 16.11 -8.23 1.73
C ASP A 190 16.89 -8.64 3.00
N ALA A 191 17.26 -9.92 3.10
CA ALA A 191 17.92 -10.46 4.29
C ALA A 191 19.23 -9.72 4.66
N PRO A 192 20.12 -9.36 3.71
CA PRO A 192 21.30 -8.55 4.01
C PRO A 192 20.95 -7.16 4.58
N THR A 193 19.98 -6.47 3.99
CA THR A 193 19.54 -5.14 4.46
C THR A 193 19.00 -5.23 5.88
N ARG A 194 18.15 -6.23 6.17
CA ARG A 194 17.64 -6.48 7.52
C ARG A 194 18.75 -6.71 8.53
N ALA A 195 19.77 -7.49 8.18
CA ALA A 195 20.90 -7.75 9.08
C ALA A 195 21.71 -6.47 9.41
N VAL A 196 21.93 -5.60 8.41
CA VAL A 196 22.62 -4.32 8.63
C VAL A 196 21.79 -3.38 9.48
N VAL A 197 20.47 -3.30 9.23
CA VAL A 197 19.56 -2.47 10.03
C VAL A 197 19.52 -2.96 11.48
N GLN A 198 19.34 -4.26 11.69
CA GLN A 198 19.31 -4.85 13.04
C GLN A 198 20.60 -4.53 13.81
N PHE A 199 21.77 -4.78 13.21
CA PHE A 199 23.06 -4.47 13.83
C PHE A 199 23.16 -2.99 14.21
N LEU A 200 22.84 -2.09 13.26
CA LEU A 200 22.93 -0.66 13.50
C LEU A 200 21.97 -0.20 14.59
N PHE A 201 20.77 -0.77 14.64
CA PHE A 201 19.73 -0.37 15.58
C PHE A 201 20.05 -0.88 16.98
N GLU A 202 20.60 -2.09 17.12
CA GLU A 202 21.10 -2.61 18.40
C GLU A 202 22.22 -1.72 18.98
N GLU A 203 23.16 -1.28 18.14
CA GLU A 203 24.24 -0.35 18.55
C GLU A 203 23.68 1.00 19.00
N LEU A 204 22.75 1.58 18.24
CA LEU A 204 22.16 2.89 18.53
C LEU A 204 21.09 2.86 19.63
N ARG A 205 20.53 1.69 19.94
CA ARG A 205 19.42 1.53 20.90
C ARG A 205 19.76 2.09 22.27
N SER A 206 20.96 1.79 22.76
CA SER A 206 21.41 2.23 24.09
C SER A 206 21.51 3.76 24.16
N ASP A 207 22.04 4.40 23.12
CA ASP A 207 22.15 5.85 23.04
C ASP A 207 20.79 6.52 22.93
N ILE A 208 19.86 5.98 22.12
CA ILE A 208 18.51 6.54 21.97
C ILE A 208 17.69 6.37 23.24
N GLY A 209 17.64 5.15 23.77
CA GLY A 209 16.86 4.83 24.95
C GLY A 209 17.35 5.55 26.21
N TYR A 210 18.62 5.97 26.26
CA TYR A 210 19.14 6.75 27.39
C TYR A 210 19.01 8.26 27.19
N ARG A 211 19.26 8.76 25.97
CA ARG A 211 19.38 10.21 25.71
C ARG A 211 18.08 10.85 25.22
N TYR A 212 17.23 10.10 24.53
CA TYR A 212 16.13 10.66 23.74
C TYR A 212 14.75 10.07 24.07
N ASP A 213 14.66 8.94 24.79
CA ASP A 213 13.39 8.23 25.09
C ASP A 213 12.28 9.18 25.58
N ASP A 214 12.57 10.03 26.57
CA ASP A 214 11.61 11.01 27.09
C ASP A 214 11.16 12.05 26.05
N ILE A 215 12.09 12.52 25.21
CA ILE A 215 11.79 13.53 24.20
C ILE A 215 10.94 12.91 23.09
N LEU A 216 11.35 11.74 22.60
CA LEU A 216 10.67 11.01 21.52
C LEU A 216 9.29 10.53 21.96
N SER A 217 9.16 10.06 23.21
CA SER A 217 7.86 9.70 23.81
C SER A 217 6.90 10.89 23.83
N ARG A 218 7.36 12.11 24.13
CA ARG A 218 6.50 13.30 24.10
C ARG A 218 6.02 13.62 22.68
N TYR A 219 6.88 13.47 21.67
CA TYR A 219 6.49 13.68 20.28
C TYR A 219 5.52 12.61 19.78
N GLU A 220 5.72 11.36 20.18
CA GLU A 220 4.80 10.26 19.90
C GLU A 220 3.44 10.48 20.58
N ASP A 221 3.43 10.81 21.87
CA ASP A 221 2.18 11.10 22.59
C ASP A 221 1.42 12.26 21.94
N ALA A 222 2.12 13.30 21.48
CA ALA A 222 1.52 14.41 20.74
C ALA A 222 0.94 13.98 19.38
N LEU A 223 1.66 13.12 18.64
CA LEU A 223 1.21 12.50 17.39
C LEU A 223 -0.06 11.67 17.60
N VAL A 224 -0.07 10.81 18.62
CA VAL A 224 -1.20 9.95 18.98
C VAL A 224 -2.40 10.80 19.40
N ALA A 225 -2.21 11.80 20.27
CA ALA A 225 -3.28 12.67 20.72
C ALA A 225 -3.90 13.49 19.57
N ARG A 226 -3.07 13.99 18.65
CA ARG A 226 -3.55 14.71 17.47
C ARG A 226 -4.30 13.78 16.51
N SER A 227 -3.72 12.64 16.17
CA SER A 227 -4.38 11.62 15.32
C SER A 227 -5.75 11.23 15.89
N ARG A 228 -5.82 11.03 17.21
CA ARG A 228 -7.08 10.76 17.90
C ARG A 228 -8.09 11.89 17.75
N THR A 229 -7.67 13.13 17.98
CA THR A 229 -8.55 14.31 17.86
C THR A 229 -9.07 14.49 16.43
N GLU A 230 -8.20 14.31 15.44
CA GLU A 230 -8.57 14.42 14.02
C GLU A 230 -9.54 13.32 13.60
N PHE A 231 -9.30 12.08 14.04
CA PHE A 231 -10.21 10.98 13.81
C PHE A 231 -11.58 11.24 14.47
N GLU A 232 -11.59 11.67 15.73
CA GLU A 232 -12.84 11.95 16.47
C GLU A 232 -13.66 13.07 15.82
N ALA A 233 -12.99 14.08 15.26
CA ALA A 233 -13.64 15.16 14.53
C ALA A 233 -14.27 14.69 13.21
N GLN A 234 -13.72 13.65 12.58
CA GLN A 234 -14.14 13.18 11.27
C GLN A 234 -15.16 12.04 11.34
N HIS A 235 -14.98 11.09 12.26
CA HIS A 235 -15.75 9.86 12.35
C HIS A 235 -16.59 9.75 13.64
N GLY A 236 -16.48 10.73 14.54
CA GLY A 236 -17.10 10.68 15.86
C GLY A 236 -16.27 9.92 16.88
N ILE A 237 -16.84 9.64 18.06
CA ILE A 237 -16.11 9.06 19.19
C ILE A 237 -15.52 7.69 18.81
N LEU A 238 -14.20 7.53 18.98
CA LEU A 238 -13.50 6.26 18.82
C LEU A 238 -14.11 5.20 19.75
N PRO A 239 -14.55 4.05 19.22
CA PRO A 239 -14.73 2.87 20.06
C PRO A 239 -13.37 2.53 20.70
N GLU A 240 -13.36 2.16 21.99
CA GLU A 240 -12.12 1.81 22.74
C GLU A 240 -11.25 0.73 22.06
N GLN A 241 -11.77 0.05 21.04
CA GLN A 241 -11.17 -1.08 20.33
C GLN A 241 -10.62 -0.74 18.94
N VAL A 242 -10.78 0.48 18.43
CA VAL A 242 -10.27 0.85 17.09
C VAL A 242 -8.81 1.29 17.21
N GLN A 243 -7.92 0.31 17.40
CA GLN A 243 -6.47 0.54 17.39
C GLN A 243 -5.92 0.80 15.98
N GLY A 244 -6.61 0.36 14.91
CA GLY A 244 -6.08 0.38 13.55
C GLY A 244 -6.16 1.71 12.77
N TYR A 245 -6.89 2.71 13.26
CA TYR A 245 -7.03 4.01 12.57
C TYR A 245 -6.10 5.10 13.11
N VAL A 246 -5.51 4.89 14.29
CA VAL A 246 -4.46 5.78 14.76
C VAL A 246 -3.19 5.32 14.04
N ILE A 247 -2.65 6.18 13.17
CA ILE A 247 -1.45 5.92 12.36
C ILE A 247 -0.24 5.50 13.24
N HIS A 248 -0.33 5.72 14.56
CA HIS A 248 0.56 5.16 15.56
C HIS A 248 -0.25 4.46 16.66
N THR A 249 -0.26 3.13 16.66
CA THR A 249 -0.61 2.37 17.87
C THR A 249 0.54 2.52 18.87
N LYS A 250 0.27 2.35 20.18
CA LYS A 250 1.36 2.24 21.15
C LYS A 250 2.21 1.02 20.78
N TYR A 251 3.36 1.30 20.21
CA TYR A 251 4.36 0.30 19.87
C TYR A 251 4.86 -0.42 21.12
N SER A 252 5.40 -1.62 20.94
CA SER A 252 6.31 -2.14 21.95
C SER A 252 7.46 -1.14 22.13
N ARG A 253 8.10 -1.11 23.30
CA ARG A 253 9.24 -0.19 23.51
C ARG A 253 10.33 -0.37 22.45
N ASP A 254 10.57 -1.61 22.02
CA ASP A 254 11.57 -1.89 20.99
C ASP A 254 11.15 -1.36 19.61
N ASP A 255 9.88 -1.51 19.24
CA ASP A 255 9.36 -0.99 17.97
C ASP A 255 9.37 0.54 17.97
N HIS A 256 9.01 1.18 19.08
CA HIS A 256 9.14 2.63 19.27
C HIS A 256 10.57 3.11 19.02
N LEU A 257 11.55 2.46 19.65
CA LEU A 257 12.95 2.84 19.51
C LEU A 257 13.44 2.62 18.08
N ASN A 258 13.08 1.51 17.45
CA ASN A 258 13.45 1.23 16.05
C ASN A 258 12.84 2.27 15.08
N GLN A 259 11.56 2.57 15.26
CA GLN A 259 10.82 3.56 14.51
C GLN A 259 11.50 4.94 14.55
N TRP A 260 11.81 5.43 15.76
CA TRP A 260 12.51 6.70 15.91
C TRP A 260 13.98 6.66 15.48
N THR A 261 14.66 5.51 15.60
CA THR A 261 16.02 5.33 15.05
C THR A 261 16.02 5.59 13.56
N LEU A 262 15.10 4.95 12.81
CA LEU A 262 14.99 5.15 11.37
C LEU A 262 14.65 6.59 11.03
N ALA A 263 13.68 7.17 11.74
CA ALA A 263 13.26 8.56 11.56
C ALA A 263 14.42 9.56 11.72
N LEU A 264 15.20 9.42 12.81
CA LEU A 264 16.30 10.33 13.08
C LEU A 264 17.47 10.12 12.09
N LEU A 265 17.75 8.88 11.67
CA LEU A 265 18.74 8.61 10.61
C LEU A 265 18.32 9.25 9.29
N TRP A 266 17.04 9.15 8.95
CA TRP A 266 16.46 9.73 7.75
C TRP A 266 16.52 11.26 7.77
N LEU A 267 15.99 11.88 8.83
CA LEU A 267 15.97 13.34 8.99
C LEU A 267 17.39 13.92 9.06
N GLY A 268 18.31 13.25 9.75
CA GLY A 268 19.70 13.68 9.86
C GLY A 268 20.42 13.84 8.51
N ARG A 269 19.99 13.12 7.47
CA ARG A 269 20.56 13.22 6.12
C ARG A 269 19.88 14.24 5.21
N HIS A 270 18.68 14.71 5.55
CA HIS A 270 17.90 15.65 4.75
C HIS A 270 17.51 16.97 5.46
N PRO A 271 18.42 17.65 6.22
CA PRO A 271 18.06 18.83 7.00
C PRO A 271 17.69 20.07 6.17
N ALA A 272 18.25 20.22 4.96
CA ALA A 272 17.97 21.33 4.06
C ALA A 272 16.97 20.98 2.93
N ASP A 273 16.78 19.69 2.68
CA ASP A 273 16.02 19.19 1.53
C ASP A 273 14.65 18.59 1.93
N TYR A 274 14.26 18.54 3.21
CA TYR A 274 12.92 18.06 3.59
C TYR A 274 11.79 18.92 2.99
N LEU A 275 12.03 20.22 2.76
CA LEU A 275 11.12 21.11 2.03
C LEU A 275 11.13 20.88 0.50
N ARG A 276 12.17 20.22 -0.02
CA ARG A 276 12.36 19.86 -1.45
C ARG A 276 12.02 18.41 -1.77
N LEU A 277 11.77 17.57 -0.77
CA LEU A 277 11.07 16.28 -0.90
C LEU A 277 9.60 16.44 -1.34
N ARG A 278 9.21 17.65 -1.80
CA ARG A 278 8.04 17.81 -2.65
C ARG A 278 8.26 16.97 -3.89
N TRP A 279 7.51 15.88 -3.99
CA TRP A 279 7.26 15.34 -5.31
C TRP A 279 6.63 16.43 -6.16
N PRO A 280 7.07 16.60 -7.42
CA PRO A 280 6.44 17.57 -8.30
C PRO A 280 4.95 17.33 -8.23
N GLU A 281 4.17 18.36 -7.89
CA GLU A 281 2.73 18.29 -7.68
C GLU A 281 2.10 17.53 -8.86
N VAL A 282 1.90 16.22 -8.70
CA VAL A 282 1.23 15.38 -9.72
C VAL A 282 -0.26 15.70 -9.74
N TYR A 283 -0.73 16.38 -8.70
CA TYR A 283 -2.05 16.98 -8.60
C TYR A 283 -2.07 18.28 -9.37
N GLY A 284 -2.25 18.16 -10.69
CA GLY A 284 -2.50 19.28 -11.58
C GLY A 284 -3.72 20.10 -11.14
N LYS A 285 -3.63 21.40 -11.42
CA LYS A 285 -4.71 22.39 -11.43
C LYS A 285 -5.93 21.95 -12.22
#